data_AF-A0A7S0KYS8-F1
#
_entry.id   AF-A0A7S0KYS8-F1
#
_cell.length_a   1.000
_cell.length_b   1.000
_cell.length_c   1.000
_cell.angle_alpha   90.00
_cell.angle_beta   90.00
_cell.angle_gamma   90.00
#
_symmetry.space_group_name_H-M   'P 1'
#
loop_
_entity.id
_entity.type
_entity.pdbx_description
1 polymer ?
#
loop_
_entity_poly.entity_id
_entity_poly.type
_entity_poly.pdbx_seq_one_letter_code
_entity_poly.pdbx_strand_id
1 'polypeptide(L)'
;SVVHEFLILQILTVLLDGDPTDDSVEVAVQFMSVVGQALLEVSPAGVRAVLERLRALLHEGQLNSRVEYKMEQLLAMRKKGFRDLPPLIDELDLVERDDQITF
;
A
#
# COMPACT_ATOMS: atom_id res chain seq x y z
N SER A 1 -12.40 12.36 -3.26
CA SER A 1 -11.69 11.09 -3.50
C SER A 1 -10.18 11.27 -3.62
N VAL A 2 -9.66 12.43 -4.04
CA VAL A 2 -8.20 12.71 -4.13
C VAL A 2 -7.49 12.77 -2.77
N VAL A 3 -8.13 13.31 -1.74
CA VAL A 3 -7.54 13.47 -0.39
C VAL A 3 -7.19 12.12 0.26
N HIS A 4 -8.06 11.11 0.07
CA HIS A 4 -7.87 9.77 0.65
C HIS A 4 -6.69 9.02 0.00
N GLU A 5 -6.55 9.13 -1.33
CA GLU A 5 -5.40 8.60 -2.07
C GLU A 5 -4.09 9.23 -1.61
N PHE A 6 -4.06 10.57 -1.53
CA PHE A 6 -2.88 11.30 -1.12
C PHE A 6 -2.44 10.90 0.29
N LEU A 7 -3.39 10.74 1.21
CA LEU A 7 -3.11 10.27 2.57
C LEU A 7 -2.53 8.85 2.57
N ILE A 8 -3.09 7.92 1.80
CA ILE A 8 -2.56 6.55 1.68
C ILE A 8 -1.10 6.59 1.21
N LEU A 9 -0.81 7.35 0.15
CA LEU A 9 0.54 7.47 -0.40
C LEU A 9 1.51 8.12 0.58
N GLN A 10 1.07 9.12 1.34
CA GLN A 10 1.88 9.76 2.38
C GLN A 10 2.22 8.78 3.51
N ILE A 11 1.25 8.01 4.00
CA ILE A 11 1.50 6.98 5.03
C ILE A 11 2.52 5.97 4.53
N LEU A 12 2.35 5.47 3.30
CA LEU A 12 3.29 4.53 2.69
C LEU A 12 4.68 5.12 2.51
N THR A 13 4.76 6.41 2.16
CA THR A 13 6.04 7.12 2.05
C THR A 13 6.71 7.19 3.41
N VAL A 14 6.01 7.61 4.46
CA VAL A 14 6.56 7.69 5.83
C VAL A 14 7.08 6.34 6.32
N LEU A 15 6.37 5.25 6.02
CA LEU A 15 6.79 3.90 6.44
C LEU A 15 8.04 3.38 5.71
N LEU A 16 8.32 3.89 4.50
CA LEU A 16 9.35 3.38 3.59
C LEU A 16 10.50 4.36 3.30
N ASP A 17 10.42 5.59 3.82
CA ASP A 17 11.42 6.63 3.65
C ASP A 17 12.65 6.39 4.56
N GLY A 18 13.81 6.88 4.12
CA GLY A 18 15.07 6.67 4.82
C GLY A 18 15.50 5.20 4.88
N ASP A 19 15.78 4.71 6.10
CA ASP A 19 16.22 3.35 6.41
C ASP A 19 15.10 2.61 7.17
N PRO A 20 14.11 2.03 6.46
CA PRO A 20 12.94 1.44 7.08
C PRO A 20 13.29 0.13 7.80
N THR A 21 12.68 -0.08 8.96
CA THR A 21 12.88 -1.30 9.74
C THR A 21 12.01 -2.43 9.20
N ASP A 22 12.34 -3.68 9.58
CA ASP A 22 11.48 -4.84 9.32
C ASP A 22 10.00 -4.58 9.71
N ASP A 23 9.79 -3.93 10.85
CA ASP A 23 8.44 -3.60 11.35
C ASP A 23 7.74 -2.57 10.46
N SER A 24 8.42 -1.50 10.04
CA SER A 24 7.80 -0.48 9.18
C SER A 24 7.48 -1.04 7.79
N VAL A 25 8.35 -1.92 7.26
CA VAL A 25 8.11 -2.64 6.00
C VAL A 25 6.96 -3.63 6.15
N GLU A 26 6.88 -4.39 7.26
CA GLU A 26 5.77 -5.30 7.52
C GLU A 26 4.43 -4.54 7.56
N VAL A 27 4.39 -3.39 8.25
CA VAL A 27 3.20 -2.52 8.30
C VAL A 27 2.85 -1.99 6.91
N ALA A 28 3.83 -1.54 6.12
CA ALA A 28 3.59 -1.05 4.76
C ALA A 28 3.05 -2.16 3.85
N VAL A 29 3.58 -3.38 3.95
CA VAL A 29 3.12 -4.56 3.19
C VAL A 29 1.69 -4.92 3.56
N GLN A 30 1.37 -4.94 4.85
CA GLN A 30 0.01 -5.22 5.31
C GLN A 30 -0.96 -4.12 4.90
N PHE A 31 -0.56 -2.86 5.01
CA PHE A 31 -1.38 -1.72 4.60
C PHE A 31 -1.66 -1.75 3.09
N MET A 32 -0.65 -1.97 2.25
CA MET A 32 -0.81 -2.20 0.81
C MET A 32 -1.72 -3.39 0.48
N SER A 33 -1.73 -4.41 1.32
CA SER A 33 -2.62 -5.56 1.16
C SER A 33 -4.08 -5.21 1.48
N VAL A 34 -4.39 -4.08 2.10
CA VAL A 34 -5.78 -3.65 2.33
C VAL A 34 -6.19 -2.60 1.31
N VAL A 35 -5.34 -1.59 1.08
CA VAL A 35 -5.67 -0.44 0.22
C VAL A 35 -5.28 -0.64 -1.24
N GLY A 36 -4.58 -1.73 -1.57
CA GLY A 36 -3.96 -1.92 -2.89
C GLY A 36 -4.93 -1.94 -4.06
N GLN A 37 -6.16 -2.46 -3.86
CA GLN A 37 -7.19 -2.43 -4.91
C GLN A 37 -7.68 -0.99 -5.16
N ALA A 38 -8.14 -0.31 -4.11
CA ALA A 38 -8.62 1.06 -4.20
C ALA A 38 -7.54 2.00 -4.76
N LEU A 39 -6.30 1.87 -4.26
CA LEU A 39 -5.17 2.66 -4.72
C LEU A 39 -4.80 2.36 -6.18
N LEU A 40 -5.01 1.13 -6.66
CA LEU A 40 -4.79 0.79 -8.06
C LEU A 40 -5.83 1.44 -8.98
N GLU A 41 -7.08 1.56 -8.55
CA GLU A 41 -8.15 2.18 -9.34
C GLU A 41 -7.94 3.70 -9.49
N VAL A 42 -7.48 4.36 -8.43
CA VAL A 42 -7.28 5.81 -8.42
C VAL A 42 -5.86 6.23 -8.84
N SER A 43 -4.84 5.43 -8.50
CA SER A 43 -3.42 5.76 -8.66
C SER A 43 -2.53 4.58 -9.07
N PRO A 44 -2.65 4.06 -10.31
CA PRO A 44 -1.77 3.01 -10.80
C PRO A 44 -0.27 3.37 -10.70
N ALA A 45 0.05 4.66 -10.90
CA ALA A 45 1.41 5.18 -10.80
C ALA A 45 1.94 5.17 -9.35
N GLY A 46 1.11 5.55 -8.37
CA GLY A 46 1.46 5.49 -6.95
C GLY A 46 1.72 4.06 -6.48
N VAL A 47 0.85 3.11 -6.86
CA VAL A 47 1.06 1.68 -6.57
C VAL A 47 2.38 1.19 -7.17
N ARG A 48 2.71 1.58 -8.40
CA ARG A 48 3.97 1.20 -9.04
C ARG A 48 5.17 1.71 -8.25
N ALA A 49 5.17 2.98 -7.86
CA ALA A 49 6.28 3.59 -7.12
C ALA A 49 6.51 2.89 -5.76
N VAL A 50 5.44 2.60 -5.01
CA VAL A 50 5.54 1.90 -3.73
C VAL A 50 6.08 0.48 -3.92
N LEU A 51 5.61 -0.25 -4.94
CA LEU A 51 6.12 -1.60 -5.24
C LEU A 51 7.57 -1.60 -5.74
N GLU A 52 8.02 -0.56 -6.44
CA GLU A 52 9.42 -0.38 -6.81
C GLU A 52 10.29 -0.18 -5.57
N ARG A 53 9.87 0.69 -4.63
CA ARG A 53 10.57 0.90 -3.37
C ARG A 53 10.66 -0.37 -2.53
N LEU A 54 9.56 -1.11 -2.39
CA LEU A 54 9.56 -2.39 -1.67
C LEU A 54 10.52 -3.39 -2.32
N ARG A 55 10.55 -3.48 -3.65
CA ARG A 55 11.50 -4.37 -4.34
C ARG A 55 12.96 -3.99 -4.13
N ALA A 56 13.27 -2.70 -4.04
CA ALA A 56 14.62 -2.25 -3.73
C ALA A 56 15.05 -2.77 -2.34
N LEU A 57 14.19 -2.62 -1.32
CA LEU A 57 14.43 -3.14 0.03
C LEU A 57 14.66 -4.65 0.07
N LEU A 58 13.90 -5.42 -0.72
CA LEU A 58 14.11 -6.86 -0.85
C LEU A 58 15.48 -7.19 -1.45
N HIS A 59 15.94 -6.42 -2.45
CA HIS A 59 17.24 -6.64 -3.09
C HIS A 59 18.42 -6.19 -2.23
N GLU A 60 18.22 -5.24 -1.32
CA GLU A 60 19.24 -4.79 -0.36
C GLU A 60 19.60 -5.90 0.65
N GLY A 61 18.74 -6.92 0.81
CA GLY A 61 19.05 -8.15 1.54
C GLY A 61 19.16 -7.99 3.06
N GLN A 62 18.57 -6.92 3.60
CA GLN A 62 18.60 -6.60 5.03
C GLN A 62 17.30 -6.97 5.76
N LEU A 63 16.27 -7.39 5.03
CA LEU A 63 14.99 -7.78 5.61
C LEU A 63 15.07 -9.19 6.22
N ASN A 64 14.38 -9.39 7.34
CA ASN A 64 14.25 -10.74 7.88
C ASN A 64 13.33 -11.62 7.00
N SER A 65 13.51 -12.95 7.09
CA SER A 65 12.77 -13.91 6.25
C SER A 65 11.25 -13.87 6.39
N ARG A 66 10.73 -13.36 7.52
CA ARG A 66 9.28 -13.19 7.71
C ARG A 66 8.77 -12.03 6.85
N VAL A 67 9.49 -10.91 6.79
CA VAL A 67 9.12 -9.76 5.96
C VAL A 67 9.25 -10.10 4.47
N GLU A 68 10.30 -10.82 4.08
CA GLU A 68 10.47 -11.32 2.71
C GLU A 68 9.27 -12.17 2.26
N TYR A 69 8.84 -13.12 3.09
CA TYR A 69 7.67 -13.97 2.79
C TYR A 69 6.36 -13.15 2.65
N LYS A 70 6.18 -12.12 3.48
CA LYS A 70 5.02 -11.21 3.36
C LYS A 70 5.08 -10.38 2.09
N MET A 71 6.26 -9.93 1.69
CA MET A 71 6.47 -9.24 0.42
C MET A 71 6.13 -10.13 -0.79
N GLU A 72 6.54 -11.40 -0.79
CA GLU A 72 6.20 -12.34 -1.85
C GLU A 72 4.67 -12.51 -1.98
N GLN A 73 3.97 -12.62 -0.85
CA GLN A 73 2.51 -12.67 -0.83
C GLN A 73 1.89 -11.40 -1.43
N LEU A 74 2.39 -10.21 -1.07
CA LEU A 74 1.93 -8.95 -1.65
C LEU A 74 2.14 -8.90 -3.17
N LEU A 75 3.29 -9.36 -3.66
CA LEU A 75 3.56 -9.44 -5.09
C LEU A 75 2.63 -10.45 -5.79
N ALA A 76 2.26 -11.55 -5.15
CA ALA A 76 1.27 -12.49 -5.66
C ALA A 76 -0.14 -11.86 -5.72
N MET A 77 -0.56 -11.14 -4.67
CA MET A 77 -1.82 -10.38 -4.66
C MET A 77 -1.85 -9.32 -5.76
N ARG A 78 -0.74 -8.61 -5.96
CA ARG A 78 -0.60 -7.63 -7.05
C ARG A 78 -0.81 -8.27 -8.42
N LYS A 79 -0.25 -9.46 -8.68
CA LYS A 79 -0.43 -10.17 -9.97
C LYS A 79 -1.90 -10.52 -10.23
N LYS A 80 -2.69 -10.74 -9.18
CA LYS A 80 -4.13 -10.95 -9.27
C LYS A 80 -4.94 -9.66 -9.29
N GLY A 81 -4.29 -8.49 -9.28
CA GLY A 81 -4.95 -7.19 -9.24
C GLY A 81 -5.65 -6.90 -7.92
N PHE A 82 -5.19 -7.48 -6.80
CA PHE A 82 -5.76 -7.30 -5.47
C PHE A 82 -7.24 -7.74 -5.34
N ARG A 83 -7.69 -8.65 -6.21
CA ARG A 83 -9.11 -9.09 -6.27
C ARG A 83 -9.56 -9.97 -5.11
N ASP A 84 -8.63 -10.56 -4.38
CA ASP A 84 -8.91 -11.46 -3.25
C ASP A 84 -9.08 -10.68 -1.92
N LEU A 85 -9.11 -9.34 -1.97
CA LEU A 85 -9.21 -8.51 -0.78
C LEU A 85 -10.67 -8.31 -0.37
N PRO A 86 -10.98 -8.30 0.95
CA PRO A 86 -12.28 -7.84 1.41
C PRO A 86 -12.49 -6.39 0.96
N PRO A 87 -13.74 -5.97 0.63
CA PRO A 87 -14.05 -4.57 0.40
C PRO A 87 -13.52 -3.73 1.56
N LEU A 88 -12.99 -2.55 1.23
CA LEU A 88 -12.41 -1.61 2.19
C LEU A 88 -13.34 -1.52 3.41
N ILE A 89 -12.80 -1.73 4.61
CA ILE A 89 -13.57 -1.70 5.85
C ILE A 89 -14.25 -0.32 5.93
N ASP A 90 -15.55 -0.26 6.22
CA ASP A 90 -16.37 0.97 6.18
C ASP A 90 -15.78 2.15 6.98
N GLU A 91 -14.90 1.90 7.95
CA GLU A 91 -14.14 2.92 8.69
C GLU A 91 -13.12 3.71 7.84
N LEU A 92 -12.79 3.24 6.62
CA LEU A 92 -12.01 3.98 5.63
C LEU A 92 -12.92 4.69 4.60
N ASP A 93 -14.23 4.42 4.60
CA ASP A 93 -15.24 5.15 3.81
C ASP A 93 -15.79 6.33 4.65
N LEU A 94 -14.88 7.21 5.08
CA LEU A 94 -15.18 8.28 6.05
C LEU A 94 -16.01 9.44 5.50
N VAL A 95 -16.55 9.35 4.27
CA VAL A 95 -17.35 10.42 3.68
C VAL A 95 -18.41 9.85 2.76
N GLU A 96 -19.68 10.11 3.06
CA GLU A 96 -20.77 9.90 2.11
C GLU A 96 -20.44 10.66 0.81
N ARG A 97 -20.67 10.02 -0.35
CA ARG A 97 -20.26 10.53 -1.67
C ARG A 97 -20.74 11.95 -1.97
N ASP A 98 -21.77 12.41 -1.26
CA ASP A 98 -22.42 13.70 -1.46
C ASP A 98 -21.75 14.86 -0.68
N ASP A 99 -20.81 14.58 0.23
CA ASP A 99 -20.09 15.60 1.03
C ASP A 99 -18.66 15.91 0.52
N GLN A 100 -18.27 15.37 -0.64
CA GLN A 100 -16.95 15.67 -1.22
C GLN A 100 -16.93 17.02 -1.94
N ILE A 101 -16.45 18.05 -1.25
CA ILE A 101 -16.06 19.31 -1.88
C ILE A 101 -14.84 19.07 -2.76
N THR A 102 -15.00 19.24 -4.08
CA THR A 102 -13.91 19.26 -5.05
C THR A 102 -13.57 20.73 -5.31
N PHE A 103 -12.34 21.15 -4.97
CA PHE A 103 -11.78 22.45 -5.35
C PHE A 103 -10.88 22.29 -6.58
#